data_AF-A0AAW2CZ96-F1
#
_entry.id   AF-A0AAW2CZ96-F1
#
_cell.length_a   1.000
_cell.length_b   1.000
_cell.length_c   1.000
_cell.angle_alpha   90.00
_cell.angle_beta   90.00
_cell.angle_gamma   90.00
#
_symmetry.space_group_name_H-M   'P 1'
#
loop_
_entity.id
_entity.type
_entity.pdbx_description
1 polymer ?
#
loop_
_entity_poly.entity_id
_entity_poly.type
_entity_poly.pdbx_seq_one_letter_code
_entity_poly.pdbx_strand_id
1 'polypeptide(L)'
;MIVYCNEFKVLAPLASGFAVFMVYLATIPITGTGINPARSFGAAVIYNKAEAWDDHWIFWVGPFIGATIAALYHRFVMSAGKNDIGIRI
;
A
#
# COMPACT_ATOMS: atom_id res chain seq x y z
N MET A 1 24.00 16.45 12.67
CA MET A 1 22.62 15.94 12.69
C MET A 1 22.00 15.94 11.29
N ILE A 2 22.64 15.31 10.30
CA ILE A 2 22.10 15.13 8.93
C ILE A 2 22.35 13.69 8.44
N VAL A 3 23.38 13.02 8.96
CA VAL A 3 23.74 11.63 8.62
C VAL A 3 22.68 10.60 9.08
N TYR A 4 22.09 10.75 10.29
CA TYR A 4 21.05 9.83 10.79
C TYR A 4 19.74 9.83 9.98
N CYS A 5 19.45 10.89 9.21
CA CYS A 5 18.24 10.96 8.38
C CYS A 5 18.35 10.09 7.10
N ASN A 6 19.58 9.73 6.69
CA ASN A 6 19.79 8.98 5.46
C ASN A 6 19.67 7.46 5.65
N GLU A 7 19.99 6.94 6.84
CA GLU A 7 19.95 5.50 7.11
C GLU A 7 18.53 4.93 7.01
N PHE A 8 17.53 5.65 7.54
CA PHE A 8 16.13 5.28 7.39
C PHE A 8 15.62 5.36 5.95
N LYS A 9 16.15 6.29 5.14
CA LYS A 9 15.76 6.43 3.72
C LYS A 9 16.27 5.28 2.85
N VAL A 10 17.43 4.70 3.18
CA VAL A 10 17.98 3.52 2.49
C VAL A 10 17.21 2.25 2.84
N LEU A 11 16.71 2.12 4.08
CA LEU A 11 15.92 0.98 4.53
C LEU A 11 14.42 1.09 4.18
N ALA A 12 13.91 2.30 3.95
CA ALA A 12 12.52 2.55 3.54
C ALA A 12 12.03 1.72 2.33
N PRO A 13 12.78 1.61 1.21
CA PRO A 13 12.37 0.78 0.08
C PRO A 13 12.37 -0.72 0.43
N LEU A 14 13.29 -1.17 1.29
CA LEU A 14 13.35 -2.57 1.74
C LEU A 14 12.12 -2.91 2.59
N ALA A 15 11.79 -2.07 3.57
CA ALA A 15 10.62 -2.28 4.43
C ALA A 15 9.31 -2.26 3.62
N SER A 16 9.20 -1.32 2.67
CA SER A 16 8.02 -1.23 1.79
C SER A 16 7.91 -2.45 0.86
N GLY A 17 9.04 -2.92 0.32
CA GLY A 17 9.10 -4.12 -0.50
C GLY A 17 8.72 -5.39 0.27
N PHE A 18 9.19 -5.53 1.51
CA PHE A 18 8.81 -6.64 2.38
C PHE A 18 7.34 -6.62 2.77
N ALA A 19 6.74 -5.45 3.01
CA ALA A 19 5.31 -5.35 3.26
C ALA A 19 4.50 -5.86 2.05
N VAL A 20 4.88 -5.46 0.84
CA VAL A 20 4.26 -5.98 -0.40
C VAL A 20 4.45 -7.49 -0.51
N PHE A 21 5.68 -7.99 -0.28
CA PHE A 21 5.97 -9.43 -0.32
C PHE A 21 5.07 -10.24 0.61
N MET A 22 4.89 -9.80 1.86
CA MET A 22 4.02 -10.47 2.83
C MET A 22 2.56 -10.49 2.38
N VAL A 23 2.07 -9.39 1.82
CA VAL A 23 0.71 -9.34 1.28
C VAL A 23 0.56 -10.31 0.11
N TYR A 24 1.54 -10.38 -0.78
CA TYR A 24 1.54 -11.35 -1.87
C TYR A 24 1.44 -12.79 -1.36
N LEU A 25 2.22 -13.17 -0.35
CA LEU A 25 2.14 -14.52 0.23
C LEU A 25 0.73 -14.87 0.74
N ALA A 26 0.01 -13.91 1.30
CA ALA A 26 -1.33 -14.12 1.82
C ALA A 26 -2.43 -14.07 0.74
N THR A 27 -2.32 -13.19 -0.26
CA THR A 27 -3.44 -12.86 -1.17
C THR A 27 -3.31 -13.41 -2.58
N ILE A 28 -2.19 -14.05 -2.93
CA ILE A 28 -2.05 -14.78 -4.21
C ILE A 28 -3.18 -15.79 -4.44
N PRO A 29 -3.53 -16.72 -3.52
CA PRO A 29 -4.53 -17.75 -3.80
C PRO A 29 -5.97 -17.22 -3.86
N ILE A 30 -6.20 -15.96 -3.44
CA ILE A 30 -7.53 -15.37 -3.39
C ILE A 30 -7.81 -14.58 -4.66
N THR A 31 -6.95 -13.63 -5.02
CA THR A 31 -7.18 -12.73 -6.18
C THR A 31 -5.92 -12.50 -7.03
N GLY A 32 -4.84 -13.26 -6.83
CA GLY A 32 -3.55 -12.98 -7.46
C GLY A 32 -2.85 -11.70 -6.96
N THR A 33 -3.33 -11.12 -5.85
CA THR A 33 -2.86 -9.88 -5.20
C THR A 33 -3.02 -8.61 -6.04
N GLY A 34 -4.11 -7.87 -5.82
CA GLY A 34 -4.44 -6.63 -6.54
C GLY A 34 -4.41 -5.36 -5.69
N ILE A 35 -3.41 -5.22 -4.81
CA ILE A 35 -3.24 -4.04 -3.94
C ILE A 35 -2.88 -2.74 -4.69
N ASN A 36 -2.62 -2.82 -5.99
CA ASN A 36 -2.24 -1.70 -6.84
C ASN A 36 -3.21 -1.62 -8.04
N PRO A 37 -4.09 -0.60 -8.09
CA PRO A 37 -5.06 -0.44 -9.18
C PRO A 37 -4.39 -0.30 -10.55
N ALA A 38 -3.28 0.43 -10.67
CA ALA A 38 -2.58 0.62 -11.95
C ALA A 38 -1.98 -0.69 -12.49
N ARG A 39 -1.44 -1.53 -11.60
CA ARG A 39 -0.94 -2.88 -11.94
C ARG A 39 -2.07 -3.80 -12.39
N SER A 40 -3.22 -3.71 -11.74
CA SER A 40 -4.40 -4.52 -12.07
C SER A 40 -5.04 -4.05 -13.38
N PHE A 41 -5.07 -2.74 -13.62
CA PHE A 41 -5.59 -2.13 -14.84
C PHE A 41 -4.75 -2.47 -16.07
N GLY A 42 -3.42 -2.36 -15.98
CA GLY A 42 -2.54 -2.75 -17.07
C GLY A 42 -2.72 -4.22 -17.48
N ALA A 43 -2.86 -5.12 -16.50
CA ALA A 43 -3.14 -6.52 -16.78
C ALA A 43 -4.52 -6.74 -17.43
N ALA A 44 -5.56 -6.05 -16.96
CA ALA A 44 -6.90 -6.14 -17.53
C ALA A 44 -6.95 -5.65 -19.00
N VAL A 45 -6.26 -4.54 -19.30
CA VAL A 45 -6.16 -3.99 -20.66
C VAL A 45 -5.45 -4.93 -21.61
N ILE A 46 -4.32 -5.52 -21.20
CA ILE A 46 -3.55 -6.43 -22.07
C ILE A 46 -4.24 -7.79 -22.22
N TYR A 47 -4.85 -8.31 -21.17
CA TYR A 47 -5.55 -9.60 -21.21
C TYR A 47 -6.90 -9.51 -21.94
N ASN A 48 -7.59 -8.37 -21.82
CA ASN A 48 -8.80 -7.98 -22.55
C ASN A 48 -9.89 -9.06 -22.66
N LYS A 49 -10.23 -9.72 -21.55
CA LYS A 49 -11.36 -10.65 -21.46
C LYS A 49 -12.43 -10.12 -20.52
N ALA A 50 -13.69 -10.48 -20.77
CA ALA A 50 -14.84 -10.06 -19.97
C ALA A 50 -14.64 -10.37 -18.47
N GLU A 51 -14.17 -11.57 -18.14
CA GLU A 51 -13.88 -12.01 -16.77
C GLU A 51 -12.95 -11.05 -16.00
N ALA A 52 -11.95 -10.46 -16.67
CA ALA A 52 -11.01 -9.55 -16.02
C ALA A 52 -11.59 -8.15 -15.80
N TRP A 53 -12.59 -7.76 -16.60
CA TRP A 53 -13.31 -6.49 -16.45
C TRP A 53 -14.42 -6.58 -15.42
N ASP A 54 -15.08 -7.74 -15.31
CA ASP A 54 -16.17 -8.00 -14.35
C ASP A 54 -15.69 -7.85 -12.90
N ASP A 55 -14.51 -8.38 -12.57
CA ASP A 55 -13.93 -8.28 -11.22
C ASP A 55 -13.09 -7.01 -11.02
N HIS A 56 -12.92 -6.19 -12.06
CA HIS A 56 -11.94 -5.10 -12.05
C HIS A 56 -12.20 -4.05 -10.97
N TRP A 57 -13.47 -3.80 -10.67
CA TRP A 57 -13.89 -2.78 -9.69
C TRP A 57 -13.35 -3.08 -8.28
N ILE A 58 -13.16 -4.35 -7.92
CA ILE A 58 -12.66 -4.79 -6.61
C ILE A 58 -11.22 -4.27 -6.40
N PHE A 59 -10.43 -4.24 -7.47
CA PHE A 59 -9.05 -3.75 -7.46
C PHE A 59 -8.91 -2.23 -7.39
N TRP A 60 -10.02 -1.49 -7.46
CA TRP A 60 -10.05 -0.06 -7.15
C TRP A 60 -10.59 0.18 -5.75
N VAL A 61 -11.77 -0.38 -5.46
CA VAL A 61 -12.47 -0.16 -4.19
C VAL A 61 -11.67 -0.70 -3.00
N GLY A 62 -11.13 -1.91 -3.11
CA GLY A 62 -10.32 -2.53 -2.05
C GLY A 62 -9.11 -1.69 -1.65
N PRO A 63 -8.20 -1.37 -2.60
CA PRO A 63 -7.02 -0.56 -2.30
C PRO A 63 -7.34 0.84 -1.77
N PHE A 64 -8.37 1.52 -2.29
CA PHE A 64 -8.72 2.86 -1.80
C PHE A 64 -9.28 2.84 -0.37
N ILE A 65 -10.12 1.86 -0.04
CA ILE A 65 -10.62 1.71 1.33
C ILE A 65 -9.46 1.40 2.27
N GLY A 66 -8.60 0.43 1.90
CA GLY A 66 -7.42 0.07 2.69
C GLY A 66 -6.47 1.24 2.92
N ALA A 67 -6.15 1.99 1.87
CA ALA A 67 -5.29 3.18 1.96
C ALA A 67 -5.89 4.28 2.84
N THR A 68 -7.21 4.51 2.73
CA THR A 68 -7.92 5.49 3.55
C THR A 68 -7.88 5.11 5.02
N ILE A 69 -8.18 3.84 5.35
CA ILE A 69 -8.12 3.33 6.73
C ILE A 69 -6.70 3.45 7.28
N ALA A 70 -5.68 3.05 6.51
CA ALA A 70 -4.29 3.15 6.92
C ALA A 70 -3.86 4.60 7.19
N ALA A 71 -4.27 5.55 6.32
CA ALA A 71 -3.98 6.97 6.50
C ALA A 71 -4.66 7.55 7.74
N LEU A 72 -5.93 7.21 7.97
CA LEU A 72 -6.67 7.64 9.16
C LEU A 72 -6.06 7.04 10.43
N TYR A 73 -5.74 5.75 10.43
CA TYR A 73 -5.10 5.07 11.56
C TYR A 73 -3.75 5.70 11.89
N HIS A 74 -2.90 5.93 10.90
CA HIS A 74 -1.61 6.59 11.12
C HIS A 74 -1.82 8.01 11.69
N ARG A 75 -2.74 8.78 11.13
CA ARG A 75 -2.96 10.18 11.53
C ARG A 75 -3.55 10.33 12.93
N PHE A 76 -4.55 9.51 13.27
CA PHE A 76 -5.31 9.68 14.51
C PHE A 76 -4.84 8.78 15.65
N VAL A 77 -4.24 7.63 15.37
CA VAL A 77 -3.77 6.69 16.41
C VAL A 77 -2.27 6.84 16.62
N MET A 78 -1.47 6.78 15.55
CA MET A 78 -0.01 6.79 15.67
C MET A 78 0.59 8.18 15.80
N SER A 79 0.00 9.19 15.15
CA SER A 79 0.48 10.57 15.18
C SER A 79 -0.14 11.44 16.29
N ALA A 80 -1.12 10.93 17.04
CA ALA A 80 -1.75 11.69 18.13
C ALA A 80 -0.74 12.12 19.20
N GLY A 81 0.21 11.25 19.58
CA GLY A 81 1.25 11.57 20.57
C GLY A 81 2.46 12.34 20.05
N LYS A 82 2.57 12.60 18.73
CA LYS A 82 3.72 13.30 18.14
C LYS A 82 3.62 14.84 18.23
N ASN A 83 2.40 15.36 18.32
CA ASN A 83 2.17 16.81 18.36
C ASN A 83 2.48 17.42 19.74
N ASP A 84 2.37 16.63 20.81
CA ASP A 84 2.57 17.10 22.19
C ASP A 84 4.07 17.22 22.57
N ILE A 85 4.95 16.58 21.81
CA ILE A 85 6.40 16.51 22.04
C ILE A 85 7.22 17.43 21.12
N GLY A 86 6.58 18.28 20.30
CA GLY A 86 7.28 19.28 19.48
C GLY A 86 8.20 18.72 18.39
N ILE A 87 8.17 17.41 18.13
CA ILE A 87 9.00 16.76 17.11
C ILE A 87 8.24 16.80 15.78
N ARG A 88 8.51 17.83 15.00
CA ARG A 88 8.21 17.86 13.56
C ARG A 88 9.37 17.20 12.82
N ILE A 89 9.11 16.00 12.30
CA ILE A 89 9.99 15.30 11.35
C ILE A 89 9.52 15.61 9.93
#